data_AF-A0AAN7HVL6-F1
#
_entry.id   AF-A0AAN7HVL6-F1
#
_cell.length_a   1.000
_cell.length_b   1.000
_cell.length_c   1.000
_cell.angle_alpha   90.00
_cell.angle_beta   90.00
_cell.angle_gamma   90.00
#
_symmetry.space_group_name_H-M   'P 1'
#
loop_
_entity.id
_entity.type
_entity.pdbx_description
1 polymer ?
#
loop_
_entity_poly.entity_id
_entity_poly.type
_entity_poly.pdbx_seq_one_letter_code
_entity_poly.pdbx_strand_id
1 'polypeptide(L)'
;MQPTRVLQALRYRRLRLTTKDVNKGYYKGTGTGSMGRHTKKGGYIIEWNKVRTYVCPPLEGFKLTPFVARTIAPTRGDYDGVPLGPKDPAMYLSRWKAENGLD
;
A
#
# COMPACT_ATOMS: atom_id res chain seq x y z
N MET A 1 -22.09 31.21 -30.72
CA MET A 1 -20.91 30.37 -30.39
C MET A 1 -21.43 28.99 -29.97
N GLN A 2 -21.18 27.93 -30.74
CA GLN A 2 -21.60 26.58 -30.34
C GLN A 2 -20.52 25.93 -29.46
N PRO A 3 -20.89 25.30 -28.32
CA PRO A 3 -19.91 24.60 -27.50
C PRO A 3 -19.29 23.41 -28.26
N THR A 4 -18.03 23.11 -27.98
CA THR A 4 -17.29 22.00 -28.60
C THR A 4 -17.96 20.64 -28.33
N ARG A 5 -17.79 19.65 -29.23
CA ARG A 5 -18.50 18.33 -29.18
C ARG A 5 -18.38 17.58 -27.84
N VAL A 6 -17.31 17.80 -27.08
CA VAL A 6 -17.10 17.19 -25.75
C VAL A 6 -18.01 17.83 -24.69
N LEU A 7 -18.33 19.11 -24.85
CA LEU A 7 -19.24 19.89 -24.00
C LEU A 7 -20.71 19.80 -24.44
N GLN A 8 -21.03 19.04 -25.50
CA GLN A 8 -22.44 18.74 -25.81
C GLN A 8 -23.06 17.99 -24.62
N ALA A 9 -24.00 18.64 -23.96
CA ALA A 9 -24.57 18.28 -22.65
C ALA A 9 -25.02 16.81 -22.49
N LEU A 10 -25.29 16.12 -23.61
CA LEU A 10 -25.73 14.72 -23.63
C LEU A 10 -24.64 13.72 -23.23
N ARG A 11 -23.35 14.02 -23.47
CA ARG A 11 -22.24 13.10 -23.14
C ARG A 11 -21.72 13.33 -21.72
N TYR A 12 -21.58 14.58 -21.30
CA TYR A 12 -21.09 14.94 -19.96
C TYR A 12 -22.01 14.43 -18.83
N ARG A 13 -23.33 14.48 -19.04
CA ARG A 13 -24.33 14.06 -18.03
C ARG A 13 -24.32 12.55 -17.72
N ARG A 14 -23.63 11.73 -18.52
CA ARG A 14 -23.49 10.28 -18.31
C ARG A 14 -22.14 9.91 -17.67
N LEU A 15 -21.24 10.86 -17.50
CA LEU A 15 -19.97 10.61 -16.82
C LEU A 15 -20.21 10.44 -15.30
N ARG A 16 -19.32 9.70 -14.65
CA ARG A 16 -19.36 9.54 -13.19
C ARG A 16 -19.00 10.86 -12.53
N LEU A 17 -19.86 11.32 -11.62
CA LEU A 17 -19.61 12.52 -10.84
C LEU A 17 -18.32 12.42 -10.02
N THR A 18 -17.57 13.50 -10.05
CA THR A 18 -16.40 13.80 -9.23
C THR A 18 -16.77 14.87 -8.20
N THR A 19 -15.87 15.12 -7.26
CA THR A 19 -16.03 16.17 -6.24
C THR A 19 -16.10 17.59 -6.82
N LYS A 20 -15.82 17.77 -8.12
CA LYS A 20 -15.70 19.09 -8.76
C LYS A 20 -16.83 19.39 -9.75
N ASP A 21 -17.75 18.45 -9.96
CA ASP A 21 -18.84 18.58 -10.93
C ASP A 21 -20.08 19.27 -10.35
N VAL A 22 -20.28 19.20 -9.03
CA VAL A 22 -21.50 19.64 -8.34
C VAL A 22 -21.14 20.52 -7.16
N ASN A 23 -22.08 21.39 -6.77
CA ASN A 23 -21.93 22.36 -5.68
C ASN A 23 -22.25 21.72 -4.30
N LYS A 24 -22.56 22.58 -3.31
CA LYS A 24 -22.90 22.25 -1.92
C LYS A 24 -23.85 21.05 -1.79
N GLY A 25 -23.57 20.18 -0.83
CA GLY A 25 -24.38 19.00 -0.50
C GLY A 25 -23.88 17.69 -1.11
N TYR A 26 -23.04 17.74 -2.14
CA TYR A 26 -22.39 16.55 -2.69
C TYR A 26 -21.00 16.36 -2.07
N TYR A 27 -20.84 15.32 -1.26
CA TYR A 27 -19.54 14.89 -0.72
C TYR A 27 -19.16 13.51 -1.29
N LYS A 28 -17.90 13.37 -1.73
CA LYS A 28 -17.33 12.11 -2.19
C LYS A 28 -15.91 11.96 -1.62
N GLY A 29 -15.68 10.89 -0.88
CA GLY A 29 -14.37 10.60 -0.30
C GLY A 29 -13.32 10.17 -1.34
N THR A 30 -12.04 10.22 -0.94
CA THR A 30 -10.88 9.87 -1.77
C THR A 30 -10.17 8.59 -1.34
N GLY A 31 -10.78 7.78 -0.46
CA GLY A 31 -10.21 6.52 0.01
C GLY A 31 -9.15 6.67 1.11
N THR A 32 -9.12 7.80 1.83
CA THR A 32 -8.19 8.02 2.95
C THR A 32 -8.46 7.17 4.19
N GLY A 33 -9.63 6.52 4.28
CA GLY A 33 -10.07 5.76 5.45
C GLY A 33 -10.61 6.66 6.58
N SER A 34 -11.22 6.03 7.59
CA SER A 34 -11.74 6.75 8.77
C SER A 34 -10.71 6.82 9.89
N MET A 35 -10.32 8.03 10.30
CA MET A 35 -9.35 8.27 11.39
C MET A 35 -10.02 8.57 12.73
N GLY A 36 -11.33 8.36 12.82
CA GLY A 36 -12.11 8.74 13.99
C GLY A 36 -13.60 8.75 13.71
N ARG A 37 -14.31 9.72 14.31
CA ARG A 37 -15.77 9.81 14.21
C ARG A 37 -16.27 11.26 14.20
N HIS A 38 -17.39 11.47 13.51
CA HIS A 38 -18.13 12.74 13.59
C HIS A 38 -18.82 12.88 14.94
N THR A 39 -19.00 14.13 15.38
CA THR A 39 -19.76 14.50 16.58
C THR A 39 -21.17 14.92 16.22
N LYS A 40 -22.08 14.91 17.20
CA LYS A 40 -23.48 15.37 17.02
C LYS A 40 -23.57 16.82 16.51
N LYS A 41 -22.58 17.66 16.81
CA LYS A 41 -22.55 19.10 16.44
C LYS A 41 -21.69 19.38 15.19
N GLY A 42 -21.35 18.36 14.39
CA GLY A 42 -20.64 18.52 13.12
C GLY A 42 -19.10 18.60 13.22
N GLY A 43 -18.52 18.58 14.42
CA GLY A 43 -17.08 18.41 14.63
C GLY A 43 -16.60 16.98 14.34
N TYR A 44 -15.28 16.75 14.43
CA TYR A 44 -14.65 15.45 14.22
C TYR A 44 -13.66 15.15 15.36
N ILE A 45 -13.72 13.94 15.94
CA ILE A 45 -12.80 13.48 16.99
C ILE A 45 -11.89 12.41 16.39
N ILE A 46 -10.58 12.58 16.55
CA ILE A 46 -9.56 11.64 16.08
C ILE A 46 -9.44 10.49 17.07
N GLU A 47 -9.41 9.26 16.56
CA GLU A 47 -9.18 8.04 17.31
C GLU A 47 -7.77 7.53 16.98
N TRP A 48 -6.80 7.75 17.87
CA TRP A 48 -5.38 7.52 17.60
C TRP A 48 -5.02 6.06 17.26
N ASN A 49 -5.80 5.09 17.72
CA ASN A 49 -5.65 3.68 17.35
C ASN A 49 -5.96 3.38 15.87
N LYS A 50 -6.66 4.28 15.17
CA LYS A 50 -6.94 4.17 13.72
C LYS A 50 -5.95 4.96 12.87
N VAL A 51 -5.13 5.82 13.50
CA VAL A 51 -4.17 6.66 12.78
C VAL A 51 -3.00 5.79 12.32
N ARG A 52 -2.75 5.79 11.01
CA ARG A 52 -1.65 5.04 10.40
C ARG A 52 -0.32 5.69 10.75
N THR A 53 0.62 4.90 11.22
CA THR A 53 2.02 5.31 11.44
C THR A 53 2.93 4.55 10.48
N TYR A 54 4.08 5.14 10.15
CA TYR A 54 5.13 4.51 9.35
C TYR A 54 6.35 4.35 10.25
N VAL A 55 6.64 3.11 10.64
CA VAL A 55 7.76 2.79 11.54
C VAL A 55 9.05 2.79 10.73
N CYS A 56 9.90 3.80 10.97
CA CYS A 56 11.23 3.87 10.38
C CYS A 56 12.25 3.26 11.35
N PRO A 57 13.03 2.23 10.96
CA PRO A 57 14.11 1.71 11.79
C PRO A 57 15.28 2.70 11.87
N PRO A 58 16.16 2.59 12.89
CA PRO A 58 17.40 3.36 12.92
C PRO A 58 18.31 2.92 11.75
N LEU A 59 18.79 3.88 10.96
CA LEU A 59 19.59 3.62 9.75
C LEU A 59 21.07 4.03 9.90
N GLU A 60 21.47 4.52 11.07
CA GLU A 60 22.85 4.90 11.32
C GLU A 60 23.78 3.66 11.23
N GLY A 61 24.79 3.73 10.36
CA GLY A 61 25.68 2.61 10.07
C GLY A 61 25.13 1.54 9.11
N PHE A 62 23.92 1.70 8.57
CA PHE A 62 23.34 0.74 7.62
C PHE A 62 24.04 0.83 6.24
N LYS A 63 24.61 -0.30 5.78
CA LYS A 63 25.48 -0.35 4.59
C LYS A 63 24.75 -0.71 3.29
N LEU A 64 23.55 -1.28 3.36
CA LEU A 64 22.83 -1.73 2.16
C LEU A 64 22.25 -0.53 1.41
N THR A 65 22.41 -0.52 0.09
CA THR A 65 21.90 0.53 -0.81
C THR A 65 20.89 -0.08 -1.77
N PRO A 66 20.04 0.73 -2.46
CA PRO A 66 19.07 0.21 -3.43
C PRO A 66 19.70 -0.34 -4.71
N PHE A 67 21.03 -0.32 -4.84
CA PHE A 67 21.75 -0.78 -6.02
C PHE A 67 22.79 -1.85 -5.66
N VAL A 68 23.06 -2.73 -6.61
CA VAL A 68 24.10 -3.77 -6.52
C VAL A 68 25.10 -3.54 -7.65
N ALA A 69 26.37 -3.84 -7.41
CA ALA A 69 27.41 -3.74 -8.43
C ALA A 69 27.11 -4.67 -9.61
N ARG A 70 27.27 -4.18 -10.85
CA ARG A 70 27.02 -4.95 -12.08
C ARG A 70 27.94 -6.16 -12.25
N THR A 71 29.05 -6.21 -11.53
CA THR A 71 29.98 -7.33 -11.50
C THR A 71 29.41 -8.55 -10.77
N ILE A 72 28.39 -8.35 -9.93
CA ILE A 72 27.72 -9.42 -9.19
C ILE A 72 26.62 -10.00 -10.08
N ALA A 73 26.75 -11.27 -10.45
CA ALA A 73 25.74 -11.97 -11.22
C ALA A 73 24.48 -12.24 -10.38
N PRO A 74 23.26 -12.11 -10.95
CA PRO A 74 22.03 -12.44 -10.23
C PRO A 74 21.93 -13.96 -10.01
N THR A 75 21.74 -14.37 -8.77
CA THR A 75 21.56 -15.79 -8.39
C THR A 75 20.07 -16.14 -8.25
N ARG A 76 19.70 -17.38 -8.63
CA ARG A 76 18.39 -17.96 -8.34
C ARG A 76 18.52 -18.95 -7.19
N GLY A 77 17.49 -19.03 -6.33
CA GLY A 77 17.46 -20.05 -5.28
C GLY A 77 17.30 -21.43 -5.91
N ASP A 78 18.10 -22.38 -5.42
CA ASP A 78 18.05 -23.79 -5.81
C ASP A 78 17.26 -24.56 -4.74
N TYR A 79 16.29 -25.34 -5.20
CA TYR A 79 15.34 -26.08 -4.34
C TYR A 79 15.07 -27.49 -4.91
N ASP A 80 16.06 -28.08 -5.57
CA ASP A 80 15.92 -29.42 -6.13
C ASP A 80 15.52 -30.44 -5.06
N GLY A 81 14.53 -31.27 -5.40
CA GLY A 81 13.97 -32.26 -4.47
C GLY A 81 13.01 -31.71 -3.41
N VAL A 82 12.70 -30.40 -3.43
CA VAL A 82 11.76 -29.76 -2.49
C VAL A 82 10.51 -29.30 -3.26
N PRO A 83 9.39 -30.07 -3.24
CA PRO A 83 8.20 -29.75 -4.05
C PRO A 83 7.59 -28.37 -3.79
N LEU A 84 7.72 -27.87 -2.56
CA LEU A 84 7.21 -26.55 -2.15
C LEU A 84 8.28 -25.43 -2.24
N GLY A 85 9.49 -25.79 -2.67
CA GLY A 85 10.64 -24.91 -2.82
C GLY A 85 10.89 -24.01 -1.60
N PRO A 86 10.98 -22.67 -1.78
CA PRO A 86 11.28 -21.72 -0.70
C PRO A 86 10.23 -21.67 0.42
N LYS A 87 9.05 -22.25 0.20
CA LYS A 87 7.94 -22.24 1.16
C LYS A 87 7.82 -23.54 1.94
N ASP A 88 8.76 -24.47 1.76
CA ASP A 88 8.72 -25.76 2.42
C ASP A 88 8.96 -25.63 3.94
N PRO A 89 8.02 -26.14 4.78
CA PRO A 89 8.13 -26.02 6.22
C PRO A 89 9.20 -26.93 6.83
N ALA A 90 9.49 -28.09 6.22
CA ALA A 90 10.50 -29.01 6.73
C ALA A 90 11.91 -28.46 6.50
N MET A 91 12.15 -27.84 5.33
CA MET A 91 13.38 -27.11 5.02
C MET A 91 13.60 -25.92 5.96
N TYR A 92 12.55 -25.16 6.27
CA TYR A 92 12.64 -24.08 7.25
C TYR A 92 13.03 -24.60 8.64
N LEU A 93 12.36 -25.66 9.11
CA LEU A 93 12.62 -26.24 10.43
C LEU A 93 14.04 -26.82 10.53
N SER A 94 14.51 -27.51 9.50
CA SER A 94 15.87 -28.07 9.49
C SER A 94 16.92 -26.97 9.52
N ARG A 95 16.73 -25.89 8.75
CA ARG A 95 17.59 -24.69 8.78
C ARG A 95 17.61 -24.05 10.17
N TRP A 96 16.45 -23.84 10.79
CA TRP A 96 16.35 -23.28 12.14
C TRP A 96 17.10 -24.14 13.17
N LYS A 97 16.93 -25.47 13.14
CA LYS A 97 17.66 -26.38 14.05
C LYS A 97 19.18 -26.28 13.89
N ALA A 98 19.65 -26.06 12.66
CA ALA A 98 21.06 -25.96 12.36
C ALA A 98 21.66 -24.59 12.76
N GLU A 99 20.92 -23.50 12.56
CA GLU A 99 21.41 -22.13 12.78
C GLU A 99 21.16 -21.62 14.20
N ASN A 100 19.99 -21.93 14.79
CA ASN A 100 19.49 -21.23 15.98
C ASN A 100 18.49 -22.08 16.81
N GLY A 101 18.82 -23.33 17.10
CA GLY A 101 17.90 -24.29 17.75
C GLY A 101 17.57 -24.04 19.24
N LEU A 102 17.92 -22.87 19.80
CA LEU A 102 17.79 -22.55 21.22
C LEU A 102 16.84 -21.36 21.49
N ASP A 103 16.50 -20.56 20.46
CA ASP A 103 15.60 -19.41 20.54
C ASP A 103 14.11 -19.78 20.60
#